data_AF-A0A819TKG8-F1
#
_entry.id   AF-A0A819TKG8-F1
#
_cell.length_a   1.000
_cell.length_b   1.000
_cell.length_c   1.000
_cell.angle_alpha   90.00
_cell.angle_beta   90.00
_cell.angle_gamma   90.00
#
_symmetry.space_group_name_H-M   'P 1'
#
loop_
_entity.id
_entity.type
_entity.pdbx_description
1 polymer ?
#
loop_
_entity_poly.entity_id
_entity_poly.type
_entity_poly.pdbx_seq_one_letter_code
_entity_poly.pdbx_strand_id
1 'polypeptide(L)'
;MASAQFQVLSVLCRTSRQFVIDALKGFSSTTILSPNALSRDIINSYIGTSIEQFQKNTLDSFRSYYHFVSSLVEENHFISALRTNFYTRSVPDSNISVTFSAIYPQQVNQTPSSLMSNETCRCDRTSDCVYPAGIYNQSQTIVSNEVFSLDESPLFIVPGFQVGCVPQNALLQSTLECFYNQSCLDIVISLTDALRTVSALNISNSFSRFSPT
;
A
#
# COMPACT_ATOMS: atom_id res chain seq x y z
N MET A 1 -8.25 9.35 -3.82
CA MET A 1 -7.57 8.05 -3.94
C MET A 1 -7.17 7.56 -2.55
N ALA A 2 -8.11 7.13 -1.72
CA ALA A 2 -7.82 6.52 -0.41
C ALA A 2 -8.36 5.08 -0.31
N SER A 3 -9.44 4.78 -1.04
CA SER A 3 -10.09 3.46 -1.07
C SER A 3 -9.16 2.33 -1.52
N ALA A 4 -8.31 2.58 -2.52
CA ALA A 4 -7.37 1.59 -3.03
C ALA A 4 -6.31 1.20 -1.98
N GLN A 5 -5.87 2.17 -1.18
CA GLN A 5 -4.87 2.01 -0.14
C GLN A 5 -5.42 1.16 1.00
N PHE A 6 -6.68 1.36 1.41
CA PHE A 6 -7.35 0.51 2.39
C PHE A 6 -7.49 -0.94 1.90
N GLN A 7 -7.78 -1.14 0.60
CA GLN A 7 -7.86 -2.49 0.02
C GLN A 7 -6.50 -3.18 0.00
N VAL A 8 -5.45 -2.47 -0.41
CA VAL A 8 -4.08 -3.00 -0.45
C VAL A 8 -3.58 -3.34 0.95
N LEU A 9 -3.86 -2.50 1.94
CA LEU A 9 -3.56 -2.78 3.34
C LEU A 9 -4.27 -4.05 3.83
N SER A 10 -5.56 -4.20 3.54
CA SER A 10 -6.32 -5.40 3.90
C SER A 10 -5.74 -6.67 3.28
N VAL A 11 -5.37 -6.62 2.00
CA VAL A 11 -4.71 -7.74 1.31
C VAL A 11 -3.34 -8.03 1.91
N LEU A 12 -2.52 -7.01 2.16
CA LEU A 12 -1.18 -7.17 2.72
C LEU A 12 -1.23 -7.82 4.11
N CYS A 13 -2.14 -7.39 4.97
CA CYS A 13 -2.36 -7.99 6.30
C CYS A 13 -2.77 -9.46 6.22
N ARG A 14 -3.69 -9.81 5.30
CA ARG A 14 -4.12 -11.19 5.11
C ARG A 14 -2.99 -12.06 4.59
N THR A 15 -2.28 -11.58 3.57
CA THR A 15 -1.20 -12.34 2.91
C THR A 15 -0.01 -12.52 3.84
N SER A 16 0.40 -11.50 4.61
CA SER A 16 1.50 -11.63 5.57
C SER A 16 1.17 -12.64 6.67
N ARG A 17 -0.05 -12.60 7.21
CA ARG A 17 -0.52 -13.58 8.19
C ARG A 17 -0.48 -14.99 7.62
N GLN A 18 -1.02 -15.19 6.41
CA GLN A 18 -1.06 -16.51 5.78
C GLN A 18 0.35 -17.04 5.52
N PHE A 19 1.27 -16.18 5.06
CA PHE A 19 2.65 -16.53 4.83
C PHE A 19 3.34 -17.06 6.09
N VAL A 20 3.16 -16.39 7.23
CA VAL A 20 3.71 -16.85 8.52
C VAL A 20 3.09 -18.18 8.95
N ILE A 21 1.77 -18.34 8.78
CA ILE A 21 1.08 -19.60 9.12
C ILE A 21 1.65 -20.77 8.31
N ASP A 22 1.86 -20.58 7.01
CA ASP A 22 2.35 -21.64 6.15
C ASP A 22 3.84 -21.95 6.39
N ALA A 23 4.65 -20.91 6.66
CA ALA A 23 6.02 -21.08 7.10
C ALA A 23 6.10 -21.87 8.42
N LEU A 24 5.23 -21.57 9.39
CA LEU A 24 5.17 -22.26 10.68
C LEU A 24 4.79 -23.74 10.51
N LYS A 25 3.83 -24.06 9.65
CA LYS A 25 3.48 -25.45 9.32
C LYS A 25 4.69 -26.20 8.76
N GLY A 26 5.39 -25.59 7.80
CA GLY A 26 6.62 -26.15 7.24
C GLY A 26 7.68 -26.39 8.32
N PHE A 27 7.94 -25.39 9.16
CA PHE A 27 8.89 -25.50 10.27
C PHE A 27 8.52 -26.61 11.26
N SER A 28 7.24 -26.71 11.64
CA SER A 28 6.77 -27.74 12.57
C SER A 28 6.90 -29.18 12.05
N SER A 29 7.03 -29.34 10.72
CA SER A 29 7.27 -30.64 10.10
C SER A 29 8.75 -31.04 10.05
N THR A 30 9.66 -30.13 10.42
CA THR A 30 11.10 -30.42 10.43
C THR A 30 11.46 -31.34 11.60
N THR A 31 12.30 -32.34 11.34
CA THR A 31 12.72 -33.32 12.35
C THR A 31 14.23 -33.28 12.52
N ILE A 32 14.70 -33.28 13.77
CA ILE A 32 16.13 -33.35 14.07
C ILE A 32 16.56 -34.82 13.97
N LEU A 33 17.28 -35.17 12.91
CA LEU A 33 17.87 -36.49 12.73
C LEU A 33 19.37 -36.42 12.99
N SER A 34 19.85 -37.19 13.96
CA SER A 34 21.27 -37.33 14.26
C SER A 34 21.66 -38.80 14.30
N PRO A 35 22.77 -39.21 13.65
CA PRO A 35 23.28 -40.57 13.74
C PRO A 35 23.90 -40.89 15.11
N ASN A 36 24.20 -39.86 15.91
CA ASN A 36 24.83 -39.98 17.22
C ASN A 36 23.95 -39.39 18.33
N ALA A 37 24.12 -39.90 19.56
CA ALA A 37 23.51 -39.28 20.74
C ALA A 37 24.12 -37.89 20.97
N LEU A 38 23.25 -36.86 20.99
CA LEU A 38 23.67 -35.47 21.21
C LEU A 38 23.54 -35.10 22.69
N SER A 39 24.43 -34.23 23.18
CA SER A 39 24.26 -33.63 24.50
C SER A 39 23.10 -32.63 24.49
N ARG A 40 22.52 -32.37 25.67
CA ARG A 40 21.45 -31.38 25.83
C ARG A 40 21.84 -30.00 25.33
N ASP A 41 23.09 -29.58 25.56
CA ASP A 41 23.57 -28.26 25.16
C ASP A 41 23.63 -28.12 23.63
N ILE A 42 24.03 -29.17 22.92
CA ILE A 42 24.03 -29.18 21.45
C ILE A 42 22.60 -29.10 20.91
N ILE A 43 21.66 -29.87 21.51
CA ILE A 43 20.25 -29.83 21.11
C ILE A 43 19.67 -28.43 21.33
N ASN A 44 19.91 -27.82 22.49
CA ASN A 44 19.40 -26.48 22.81
C ASN A 44 19.98 -25.42 21.88
N SER A 45 21.28 -25.49 21.58
CA SER A 45 21.94 -24.58 20.63
C SER A 45 21.37 -24.71 19.22
N TYR A 46 21.13 -25.95 18.77
CA TYR A 46 20.50 -26.21 17.48
C TYR A 46 19.07 -25.66 17.42
N ILE A 47 18.25 -25.90 18.45
CA ILE A 47 16.89 -25.36 18.53
C ILE A 47 16.89 -23.84 18.46
N GLY A 48 17.76 -23.17 19.24
CA GLY A 48 17.90 -21.71 19.23
C GLY A 48 18.24 -21.18 17.83
N THR A 49 19.30 -21.74 17.23
CA THR A 49 19.75 -21.36 15.88
C THR A 49 18.66 -21.61 14.83
N SER A 50 17.95 -22.73 14.93
CA SER A 50 16.88 -23.10 13.99
C SER A 50 15.70 -22.13 14.06
N ILE A 51 15.31 -21.70 15.27
CA ILE A 51 14.26 -20.69 15.47
C ILE A 51 14.69 -19.34 14.88
N GLU A 52 15.93 -18.90 15.13
CA GLU A 52 16.46 -17.64 14.60
C GLU A 52 16.49 -17.65 13.06
N GLN A 53 16.98 -18.75 12.47
CA GLN A 53 16.98 -18.94 11.02
C GLN A 53 15.57 -18.98 10.45
N PHE A 54 14.63 -19.66 11.11
CA PHE A 54 13.23 -19.68 10.71
C PHE A 54 12.65 -18.27 10.64
N GLN A 55 12.83 -17.47 11.70
CA GLN A 55 12.33 -16.09 11.75
C GLN A 55 12.92 -15.22 10.63
N LYS A 56 14.25 -15.29 10.44
CA LYS A 56 14.95 -14.53 9.42
C LYS A 56 14.55 -14.95 8.00
N ASN A 57 14.60 -16.24 7.70
CA ASN A 57 14.31 -16.77 6.37
C ASN A 57 12.84 -16.55 5.98
N THR A 58 11.91 -16.63 6.94
CA THR A 58 10.49 -16.33 6.71
C THR A 58 10.32 -14.87 6.29
N LEU A 59 10.96 -13.94 7.00
CA LEU A 59 10.89 -12.52 6.67
C LEU A 59 11.54 -12.21 5.31
N ASP A 60 12.72 -12.77 5.05
CA ASP A 60 13.45 -12.56 3.80
C ASP A 60 12.68 -13.13 2.61
N SER A 61 12.10 -14.33 2.75
CA SER A 61 11.28 -14.94 1.71
C SER A 61 10.01 -14.13 1.41
N PHE A 62 9.35 -13.60 2.43
CA PHE A 62 8.19 -12.72 2.23
C PHE A 62 8.57 -11.44 1.49
N ARG A 63 9.71 -10.82 1.84
CA ARG A 63 10.23 -9.64 1.14
C ARG A 63 10.58 -9.95 -0.31
N SER A 64 11.23 -11.09 -0.58
CA SER A 64 11.53 -11.50 -1.96
C SER A 64 10.27 -11.71 -2.78
N TYR A 65 9.25 -12.37 -2.22
CA TYR A 65 7.95 -12.52 -2.88
C TYR A 65 7.30 -11.16 -3.17
N TYR A 66 7.32 -10.26 -2.19
CA TYR A 66 6.81 -8.90 -2.33
C TYR A 66 7.52 -8.15 -3.48
N HIS A 67 8.85 -8.14 -3.48
CA HIS A 67 9.64 -7.47 -4.51
C HIS A 67 9.36 -8.04 -5.89
N PHE A 68 9.29 -9.37 -6.02
CA PHE A 68 8.95 -10.03 -7.28
C PHE A 68 7.60 -9.56 -7.83
N VAL A 69 6.56 -9.53 -6.98
CA VAL A 69 5.22 -9.06 -7.39
C VAL A 69 5.25 -7.57 -7.77
N SER A 70 5.96 -6.72 -7.01
CA SER A 70 6.11 -5.30 -7.33
C SER A 70 6.79 -5.09 -8.68
N SER A 71 7.93 -5.75 -8.91
CA SER A 71 8.69 -5.66 -10.15
C SER A 71 7.86 -6.14 -11.35
N LEU A 72 7.08 -7.21 -11.21
CA LEU A 72 6.18 -7.65 -12.27
C LEU A 72 5.16 -6.58 -12.66
N VAL A 73 4.58 -5.87 -11.69
CA VAL A 73 3.62 -4.79 -11.94
C VAL A 73 4.29 -3.58 -12.60
N GLU A 74 5.47 -3.21 -12.10
CA GLU A 74 6.23 -2.05 -12.57
C GLU A 74 6.76 -2.24 -13.99
N GLU A 75 7.45 -3.36 -14.25
CA GLU A 75 8.12 -3.63 -15.53
C GLU A 75 7.15 -3.94 -16.67
N ASN A 76 6.01 -4.58 -16.36
CA ASN A 76 4.99 -4.90 -17.37
C ASN A 76 3.94 -3.79 -17.52
N HIS A 77 4.06 -2.70 -16.77
CA HIS A 77 3.11 -1.59 -16.74
C HIS A 77 1.66 -2.07 -16.56
N PHE A 78 1.44 -3.06 -15.71
CA PHE A 78 0.09 -3.59 -15.50
C PHE A 78 -0.82 -2.51 -14.90
N ILE A 79 -1.89 -2.21 -15.62
CA ILE A 79 -3.00 -1.40 -15.16
C ILE A 79 -3.58 -2.06 -13.90
N SER A 80 -3.33 -1.45 -12.73
CA SER A 80 -3.84 -1.98 -11.48
C SER A 80 -5.38 -1.99 -11.50
N ALA A 81 -5.99 -3.05 -10.96
CA ALA A 81 -7.46 -3.13 -10.89
C ALA A 81 -8.08 -1.94 -10.14
N LEU A 82 -7.29 -1.31 -9.25
CA LEU A 82 -7.68 -0.14 -8.45
C LEU A 82 -7.34 1.19 -9.11
N ARG A 83 -6.81 1.17 -10.34
CA ARG A 83 -6.45 2.34 -11.15
C ARG A 83 -5.59 3.36 -10.43
N THR A 84 -4.66 2.88 -9.62
CA THR A 84 -3.75 3.73 -8.83
C THR A 84 -2.51 4.16 -9.60
N ASN A 85 -2.24 3.55 -10.75
CA ASN A 85 -1.05 3.80 -11.55
C ASN A 85 -1.34 4.38 -12.94
N PHE A 86 -2.61 4.65 -13.25
CA PHE A 86 -3.01 5.28 -14.50
C PHE A 86 -4.28 6.12 -14.31
N TYR A 87 -4.43 7.10 -15.19
CA TYR A 87 -5.69 7.80 -15.38
C TYR A 87 -6.01 7.84 -16.88
N THR A 88 -7.30 7.91 -17.20
CA THR A 88 -7.73 8.15 -18.56
C THR A 88 -8.29 9.55 -18.69
N ARG A 89 -7.97 10.20 -19.81
CA ARG A 89 -8.45 11.53 -20.16
C ARG A 89 -9.12 11.48 -21.53
N SER A 90 -10.37 11.93 -21.60
CA SER A 90 -11.04 12.24 -22.86
C SER A 90 -10.35 13.42 -23.54
N VAL A 91 -10.05 13.28 -24.83
CA VAL A 91 -9.52 14.40 -25.63
C VAL A 91 -10.71 15.29 -26.03
N PRO A 92 -10.67 16.61 -25.72
CA PRO A 92 -11.74 17.54 -26.09
C PRO A 92 -12.07 17.44 -27.58
N ASP A 93 -13.35 17.51 -27.91
CA ASP A 93 -13.87 17.51 -29.29
C ASP A 93 -13.59 16.22 -30.09
N SER A 94 -13.27 15.11 -29.41
CA SER A 94 -13.14 13.79 -30.02
C SER A 94 -13.81 12.72 -29.15
N ASN A 95 -14.25 11.62 -29.75
CA ASN A 95 -14.72 10.42 -29.03
C ASN A 95 -13.54 9.51 -28.63
N ILE A 96 -12.36 10.09 -28.40
CA ILE A 96 -11.13 9.36 -28.13
C ILE A 96 -10.68 9.63 -26.69
N SER A 97 -10.36 8.55 -26.00
CA SER A 97 -9.76 8.57 -24.68
C SER A 97 -8.30 8.14 -24.73
N VAL A 98 -7.45 8.84 -23.99
CA VAL A 98 -6.02 8.54 -23.88
C VAL A 98 -5.70 8.14 -22.44
N THR A 99 -5.09 6.96 -22.28
CA THR A 99 -4.64 6.45 -20.98
C THR A 99 -3.21 6.89 -20.71
N PHE A 100 -2.96 7.45 -19.53
CA PHE A 100 -1.65 7.90 -19.07
C PHE A 100 -1.23 7.12 -17.83
N SER A 101 0.02 6.65 -17.81
CA SER A 101 0.65 6.01 -16.65
C SER A 101 1.20 7.07 -15.70
N ALA A 102 0.32 7.64 -14.87
CA ALA A 102 0.69 8.69 -13.92
C ALA A 102 -0.31 8.81 -12.77
N ILE A 103 0.17 9.42 -11.68
CA ILE A 103 -0.64 9.97 -10.60
C ILE A 103 -0.47 11.49 -10.63
N TYR A 104 -1.60 12.19 -10.59
CA TYR A 104 -1.63 13.64 -10.55
C TYR A 104 -1.66 14.11 -9.10
N PRO A 105 -0.63 14.82 -8.59
CA PRO A 105 -0.85 15.75 -7.50
C PRO A 105 -1.43 17.00 -8.12
N GLN A 106 -2.67 17.34 -7.80
CA GLN A 106 -3.16 18.64 -8.24
C GLN A 106 -2.60 19.72 -7.30
N GLN A 107 -1.73 20.59 -7.82
CA GLN A 107 -1.65 21.98 -7.35
C GLN A 107 -2.25 22.88 -8.42
N VAL A 108 -3.44 23.43 -8.17
CA VAL A 108 -3.95 24.57 -8.95
C VAL A 108 -3.48 25.83 -8.28
N ASN A 109 -2.59 26.55 -8.96
CA ASN A 109 -2.59 28.00 -9.13
C ASN A 109 -1.20 28.40 -9.66
N GLN A 110 -0.94 28.20 -10.96
CA GLN A 110 0.06 28.99 -11.69
C GLN A 110 -0.10 28.84 -13.22
N THR A 111 -0.52 29.95 -13.81
CA THR A 111 -0.46 30.48 -15.19
C THR A 111 -0.06 29.58 -16.39
N PRO A 112 -0.72 29.78 -17.56
CA PRO A 112 -0.50 28.99 -18.78
C PRO A 112 0.67 29.52 -19.61
N SER A 113 1.90 29.34 -19.15
CA SER A 113 3.11 29.41 -20.00
C SER A 113 4.34 29.15 -19.15
N SER A 114 5.19 28.24 -19.62
CA SER A 114 6.45 27.81 -18.99
C SER A 114 6.32 27.18 -17.60
N LEU A 115 6.32 25.85 -17.55
CA LEU A 115 7.17 25.00 -16.69
C LEU A 115 6.68 23.56 -16.77
N MET A 116 7.44 22.75 -17.52
CA MET A 116 7.38 21.29 -17.58
C MET A 116 7.80 20.61 -16.25
N SER A 117 7.54 21.22 -15.09
CA SER A 117 8.28 20.88 -13.85
C SER A 117 7.51 20.81 -12.54
N ASN A 118 6.17 20.84 -12.51
CA ASN A 118 5.45 20.62 -11.23
C ASN A 118 4.76 19.24 -11.21
N GLU A 119 5.58 18.25 -10.86
CA GLU A 119 5.26 17.08 -10.00
C GLU A 119 4.25 16.03 -10.45
N THR A 120 3.96 15.77 -11.73
CA THR A 120 3.24 14.52 -12.05
C THR A 120 4.10 13.28 -11.74
N CYS A 121 3.71 12.42 -10.78
CA CYS A 121 4.33 11.10 -10.63
C CYS A 121 4.04 10.31 -11.90
N ARG A 122 5.06 10.09 -12.72
CA ARG A 122 4.93 9.28 -13.92
C ARG A 122 5.22 7.83 -13.58
N CYS A 123 4.17 7.02 -13.56
CA CYS A 123 4.25 5.62 -13.16
C CYS A 123 4.95 4.74 -14.21
N ASP A 124 5.17 5.26 -15.43
CA ASP A 124 6.04 4.65 -16.42
C ASP A 124 7.52 5.00 -16.26
N ARG A 125 7.87 5.97 -15.39
CA ARG A 125 9.24 6.43 -15.18
C ARG A 125 9.76 6.17 -13.78
N THR A 126 8.89 6.28 -12.77
CA THR A 126 9.25 6.18 -11.35
C THR A 126 8.16 5.45 -10.58
N SER A 127 8.51 4.43 -9.81
CA SER A 127 7.59 3.70 -8.94
C SER A 127 7.60 4.18 -7.49
N ASP A 128 8.65 4.88 -7.07
CA ASP A 128 8.85 5.36 -5.69
C ASP A 128 8.13 6.67 -5.35
N CYS A 129 7.49 7.26 -6.35
CA CYS A 129 6.85 8.56 -6.23
C CYS A 129 5.53 8.42 -5.45
N VAL A 130 5.41 9.17 -4.35
CA VAL A 130 4.28 9.09 -3.40
C VAL A 130 3.72 10.47 -3.03
N TYR A 131 2.43 10.53 -2.71
CA TYR A 131 1.69 11.72 -2.28
C TYR A 131 0.74 11.42 -1.12
N PRO A 132 0.38 12.43 -0.30
CA PRO A 132 -0.64 12.26 0.72
C PRO A 132 -1.97 11.75 0.15
N ALA A 133 -2.58 10.78 0.82
CA ALA A 133 -3.86 10.22 0.39
C ALA A 133 -5.01 11.18 0.68
N GLY A 134 -5.81 11.48 -0.35
CA GLY A 134 -7.00 12.32 -0.23
C GLY A 134 -8.31 11.60 -0.54
N ILE A 135 -9.38 12.02 0.13
CA ILE A 135 -10.77 11.77 -0.26
C ILE A 135 -11.24 13.00 -1.03
N TYR A 136 -11.84 12.79 -2.19
CA TYR A 136 -12.25 13.84 -3.13
C TYR A 136 -13.75 13.74 -3.35
N ASN A 137 -14.39 14.87 -3.63
CA ASN A 137 -15.79 14.89 -3.99
C ASN A 137 -15.95 14.25 -5.37
N GLN A 138 -16.87 13.28 -5.50
CA GLN A 138 -17.18 12.64 -6.78
C GLN A 138 -18.27 13.43 -7.53
N SER A 139 -18.32 14.76 -7.42
CA SER A 139 -19.26 15.61 -8.15
C SER A 139 -18.87 15.87 -9.61
N GLN A 140 -18.00 15.03 -10.20
CA GLN A 140 -17.81 15.03 -11.64
C GLN A 140 -18.69 13.94 -12.27
N THR A 141 -19.78 14.43 -12.84
CA THR A 141 -20.67 13.80 -13.81
C THR A 141 -19.99 12.64 -14.55
N ILE A 142 -20.55 11.44 -14.39
CA ILE A 142 -20.27 10.28 -15.24
C ILE A 142 -20.74 10.65 -16.66
N VAL A 143 -19.93 11.38 -17.41
CA VAL A 143 -20.08 11.51 -18.86
C VAL A 143 -18.98 10.65 -19.44
N SER A 144 -19.37 9.44 -19.86
CA SER A 144 -18.53 8.46 -20.55
C SER A 144 -17.20 8.11 -19.86
N ASN A 145 -17.25 7.11 -18.97
CA ASN A 145 -16.19 6.17 -18.60
C ASN A 145 -14.81 6.64 -18.10
N GLU A 146 -14.33 7.86 -18.31
CA GLU A 146 -12.88 8.12 -18.26
C GLU A 146 -12.51 9.58 -17.98
N VAL A 147 -12.63 10.03 -16.72
CA VAL A 147 -11.95 11.24 -16.23
C VAL A 147 -11.62 11.09 -14.74
N PHE A 148 -10.33 11.02 -14.40
CA PHE A 148 -9.80 11.40 -13.07
C PHE A 148 -8.85 12.59 -13.24
N SER A 149 -9.29 13.68 -13.89
CA SER A 149 -8.72 14.98 -13.52
C SER A 149 -9.38 15.36 -12.21
N LEU A 150 -8.65 15.13 -11.10
CA LEU A 150 -9.03 15.73 -9.83
C LEU A 150 -8.80 17.22 -10.00
N ASP A 151 -9.78 17.91 -10.58
CA ASP A 151 -9.74 19.36 -10.73
C ASP A 151 -10.08 20.06 -9.40
N GLU A 152 -10.35 19.30 -8.35
CA GLU A 152 -10.77 19.75 -7.03
C GLU A 152 -9.76 19.37 -5.93
N SER A 153 -9.56 20.30 -5.00
CA SER A 153 -8.84 20.03 -3.75
C SER A 153 -9.52 18.90 -2.98
N PRO A 154 -8.75 18.04 -2.30
CA PRO A 154 -9.33 16.94 -1.52
C PRO A 154 -10.23 17.50 -0.41
N LEU A 155 -11.39 16.88 -0.22
CA LEU A 155 -12.29 17.14 0.91
C LEU A 155 -11.58 16.85 2.24
N PHE A 156 -10.73 15.84 2.25
CA PHE A 156 -9.98 15.42 3.41
C PHE A 156 -8.68 14.72 3.00
N ILE A 157 -7.55 15.16 3.55
CA ILE A 157 -6.30 14.39 3.50
C ILE A 157 -6.31 13.41 4.67
N VAL A 158 -6.14 12.13 4.37
CA VAL A 158 -6.05 11.07 5.38
C VAL A 158 -4.65 11.13 6.00
N PRO A 159 -4.52 11.57 7.27
CA PRO A 159 -3.23 11.70 7.93
C PRO A 159 -2.47 10.38 7.94
N GLY A 160 -1.17 10.46 7.65
CA GLY A 160 -0.28 9.32 7.63
C GLY A 160 -0.49 8.31 6.51
N PHE A 161 -1.40 8.53 5.58
CA PHE A 161 -1.57 7.69 4.39
C PHE A 161 -0.89 8.31 3.18
N GLN A 162 -0.19 7.48 2.43
CA GLN A 162 0.43 7.83 1.15
C GLN A 162 -0.19 7.01 0.01
N VAL A 163 -0.23 7.61 -1.17
CA VAL A 163 -0.64 7.02 -2.45
C VAL A 163 0.53 7.11 -3.39
N GLY A 164 0.65 6.18 -4.32
CA GLY A 164 1.78 6.16 -5.24
C GLY A 164 1.53 5.16 -6.34
N CYS A 165 2.40 5.19 -7.35
CA CYS A 165 2.25 4.40 -8.57
C CYS A 165 2.11 2.92 -8.25
N VAL A 166 2.84 2.49 -7.22
CA VAL A 166 2.69 1.18 -6.63
C VAL A 166 2.07 1.39 -5.24
N PRO A 167 0.78 1.08 -5.05
CA PRO A 167 0.10 1.28 -3.78
C PRO A 167 0.80 0.61 -2.61
N GLN A 168 1.47 -0.52 -2.87
CA GLN A 168 2.22 -1.23 -1.88
C GLN A 168 3.43 -0.42 -1.38
N ASN A 169 4.21 0.18 -2.30
CA ASN A 169 5.36 1.02 -1.96
C ASN A 169 4.90 2.27 -1.20
N ALA A 170 3.80 2.88 -1.63
CA ALA A 170 3.20 4.01 -0.92
C ALA A 170 2.73 3.61 0.49
N LEU A 171 2.13 2.44 0.65
CA LEU A 171 1.71 1.93 1.94
C LEU A 171 2.89 1.70 2.90
N LEU A 172 4.03 1.20 2.41
CA LEU A 172 5.23 1.02 3.23
C LEU A 172 5.82 2.35 3.74
N GLN A 173 5.61 3.43 2.99
CA GLN A 173 5.99 4.80 3.36
C GLN A 173 4.93 5.50 4.23
N SER A 174 3.73 4.92 4.37
CA SER A 174 2.66 5.46 5.21
C SER A 174 2.96 5.27 6.70
N THR A 175 2.61 6.25 7.52
CA THR A 175 2.65 6.15 8.99
C THR A 175 1.36 5.56 9.56
N LEU A 176 0.27 5.53 8.79
CA LEU A 176 -1.02 4.93 9.19
C LEU A 176 -1.62 5.53 10.48
N GLU A 177 -1.23 6.76 10.83
CA GLU A 177 -1.60 7.42 12.09
C GLU A 177 -3.12 7.63 12.24
N CYS A 178 -3.87 7.76 11.14
CA CYS A 178 -5.33 7.87 11.17
C CYS A 178 -6.01 6.69 11.91
N PHE A 179 -5.42 5.48 11.89
CA PHE A 179 -6.00 4.33 12.60
C PHE A 179 -5.93 4.44 14.13
N TYR A 180 -5.13 5.36 14.67
CA TYR A 180 -5.02 5.60 16.11
C TYR A 180 -5.83 6.81 16.56
N ASN A 181 -6.57 7.46 15.65
CA ASN A 181 -7.36 8.65 15.93
C ASN A 181 -8.82 8.43 15.54
N GLN A 182 -9.71 8.32 16.54
CA GLN A 182 -11.13 8.06 16.30
C GLN A 182 -11.78 9.15 15.45
N SER A 183 -11.47 10.43 15.71
CA SER A 183 -12.00 11.55 14.92
C SER A 183 -11.58 11.45 13.45
N CYS A 184 -10.35 10.99 13.17
CA CYS A 184 -9.91 10.74 11.80
C CYS A 184 -10.73 9.63 11.13
N LEU A 185 -10.90 8.50 11.82
CA LEU A 185 -11.69 7.39 11.32
C LEU A 185 -13.15 7.79 11.06
N ASP A 186 -13.75 8.57 11.96
CA ASP A 186 -15.13 9.04 11.82
C ASP A 186 -15.30 9.88 10.55
N ILE A 187 -14.32 10.75 10.22
CA ILE A 187 -14.31 11.52 8.97
C ILE A 187 -14.20 10.58 7.77
N VAL A 188 -13.25 9.64 7.77
CA VAL A 188 -13.07 8.69 6.66
C VAL A 188 -14.33 7.84 6.44
N ILE A 189 -14.95 7.35 7.53
CA ILE A 189 -16.20 6.58 7.49
C ILE A 189 -17.32 7.43 6.88
N SER A 190 -17.49 8.66 7.36
CA SER A 190 -18.55 9.56 6.89
C SER A 190 -18.46 9.90 5.40
N LEU A 191 -17.25 9.93 4.84
CA LEU A 191 -17.01 10.33 3.45
C LEU A 191 -16.94 9.16 2.46
N THR A 192 -16.92 7.90 2.94
CA THR A 192 -16.67 6.75 2.05
C THR A 192 -17.80 5.74 1.97
N ASP A 193 -18.80 5.76 2.87
CA ASP A 193 -19.89 4.76 2.99
C ASP A 193 -19.43 3.27 3.05
N ALA A 194 -18.12 3.00 2.95
CA ALA A 194 -17.51 1.70 2.71
C ALA A 194 -16.95 1.07 4.00
N LEU A 195 -16.85 1.83 5.08
CA LEU A 195 -16.30 1.38 6.35
C LEU A 195 -17.43 1.22 7.37
N ARG A 196 -17.98 0.00 7.48
CA ARG A 196 -18.86 -0.35 8.59
C ARG A 196 -18.04 -0.43 9.89
N THR A 197 -18.49 0.32 10.91
CA THR A 197 -18.05 0.30 12.32
C THR A 197 -16.58 -0.10 12.53
N VAL A 198 -15.66 0.84 12.31
CA VAL A 198 -14.24 0.69 12.66
C VAL A 198 -13.94 1.58 13.86
N SER A 199 -13.33 1.02 14.89
CA SER A 199 -12.84 1.77 16.05
C SER A 199 -11.34 1.97 15.95
N ALA A 200 -10.84 3.07 16.51
CA ALA A 200 -9.42 3.34 16.59
C ALA A 200 -8.67 2.22 17.31
N LEU A 201 -7.49 1.90 16.81
CA LEU A 201 -6.58 0.94 17.41
C LEU A 201 -6.13 1.47 18.77
N ASN A 202 -6.21 0.62 19.78
CA ASN A 202 -5.82 0.99 21.14
C ASN A 202 -4.29 1.09 21.25
N ILE A 203 -3.80 2.22 21.73
CA ILE A 203 -2.37 2.52 21.92
C ILE A 203 -1.77 1.69 23.07
N SER A 204 -2.60 1.14 23.95
CA SER A 204 -2.18 0.58 25.24
C SER A 204 -1.26 -0.65 25.18
N ASN A 205 -0.92 -1.21 24.01
CA ASN A 205 -0.07 -2.40 23.88
C ASN A 205 0.80 -2.49 22.61
N SER A 206 0.96 -1.43 21.82
CA SER A 206 1.61 -1.58 20.51
C SER A 206 3.09 -1.18 20.49
N PHE A 207 3.99 -2.16 20.27
CA PHE A 207 5.33 -1.96 19.67
C PHE A 207 5.24 -1.48 18.21
N SER A 208 4.20 -0.73 17.88
CA SER A 208 3.96 -0.26 16.53
C SER A 208 4.77 1.00 16.31
N ARG A 209 5.66 0.97 15.31
CA ARG A 209 6.39 2.16 14.80
C ARG A 209 5.47 3.28 14.32
N PHE A 210 4.16 3.06 14.34
CA PHE A 210 3.10 3.91 13.81
C PHE A 210 2.23 4.54 14.90
N SER A 211 2.50 4.26 16.19
CA SER A 211 1.85 5.00 17.28
C SER A 211 2.30 6.46 17.23
N PRO A 212 1.39 7.45 17.28
CA PRO A 212 1.78 8.82 17.50
C PRO A 212 2.51 8.93 18.86
N THR A 213 3.63 9.64 18.87
CA THR A 213 4.33 10.07 20.09
C THR A 213 3.59 11.19 20.77
#